data_AF-A0A533SLF1-F1
#
_entry.id   AF-A0A533SLF1-F1
#
_cell.length_a   1.000
_cell.length_b   1.000
_cell.length_c   1.000
_cell.angle_alpha   90.00
_cell.angle_beta   90.00
_cell.angle_gamma   90.00
#
_symmetry.space_group_name_H-M   'P 1'
#
loop_
_entity.id
_entity.type
_entity.pdbx_description
1 polymer ?
#
loop_
_entity_poly.entity_id
_entity_poly.type
_entity_poly.pdbx_seq_one_letter_code
_entity_poly.pdbx_strand_id
1 'polypeptide(L)' 'RMKEHKAMLDSVKRGDEVVTSGGLIGRVTEVKDDEISVEIAKDVKIRVRRDAIASINSNSPVKE' A
#
# COMPACT_ATOMS: atom_id res chain seq x y z
N ARG A 1 -5.56 18.65 3.25
CA ARG A 1 -4.68 17.86 4.15
C ARG A 1 -5.30 16.53 4.60
N MET A 2 -6.35 16.47 5.43
CA MET A 2 -7.00 15.17 5.76
C MET A 2 -7.63 14.48 4.53
N LYS A 3 -8.25 15.25 3.63
CA LYS A 3 -8.86 14.72 2.40
C LYS A 3 -7.86 14.07 1.45
N GLU A 4 -6.67 14.63 1.34
CA GLU A 4 -5.60 14.11 0.47
C GLU A 4 -5.06 12.78 1.00
N HIS A 5 -4.91 12.66 2.32
CA HIS A 5 -4.46 11.40 2.92
C HIS A 5 -5.48 10.28 2.72
N LYS A 6 -6.78 10.59 2.86
CA LYS A 6 -7.86 9.63 2.62
C LYS A 6 -7.96 9.22 1.14
N ALA A 7 -7.71 10.15 0.22
CA ALA A 7 -7.68 9.86 -1.22
C ALA A 7 -6.48 8.99 -1.63
N MET A 8 -5.32 9.15 -0.99
CA MET A 8 -4.19 8.23 -1.19
C MET A 8 -4.56 6.81 -0.73
N LEU A 9 -5.10 6.66 0.47
CA LEU A 9 -5.49 5.35 1.00
C LEU A 9 -6.54 4.62 0.13
N ASP A 10 -7.42 5.37 -0.52
CA ASP A 10 -8.40 4.84 -1.46
C ASP A 10 -7.79 4.49 -2.83
N SER A 11 -6.71 5.19 -3.21
CA SER A 11 -5.97 4.93 -4.46
C SER A 11 -5.09 3.70 -4.42
N VAL A 12 -4.91 3.05 -3.24
CA VAL A 12 -4.15 1.79 -3.13
C VAL A 12 -4.84 0.70 -3.93
N LYS A 13 -4.13 0.12 -4.89
CA LYS A 13 -4.62 -1.01 -5.69
C LYS A 13 -3.73 -2.23 -5.52
N ARG A 14 -4.27 -3.39 -5.94
CA ARG A 14 -3.49 -4.61 -6.03
C ARG A 14 -2.35 -4.40 -7.04
N GLY A 15 -1.13 -4.73 -6.64
CA GLY A 15 0.07 -4.54 -7.44
C GLY A 15 0.88 -3.29 -7.10
N ASP A 16 0.32 -2.34 -6.36
CA ASP A 16 1.08 -1.19 -5.86
C ASP A 16 2.13 -1.62 -4.83
N GLU A 17 3.26 -0.93 -4.82
CA GLU A 17 4.23 -1.02 -3.74
C GLU A 17 3.84 -0.02 -2.66
N VAL A 18 3.82 -0.45 -1.40
CA VAL A 18 3.41 0.39 -0.27
C VAL A 18 4.48 0.37 0.81
N VAL A 19 4.60 1.51 1.48
CA VAL A 19 5.44 1.70 2.65
C VAL A 19 4.54 1.81 3.87
N THR A 20 4.70 0.88 4.79
CA THR A 20 3.98 0.90 6.07
C THR A 20 4.65 1.85 7.07
N SER A 21 3.95 2.28 8.12
CA SER A 21 4.49 3.15 9.17
C SER A 21 5.73 2.59 9.89
N GLY A 22 5.97 1.28 9.81
CA GLY A 22 7.16 0.62 10.36
C GLY A 22 8.38 0.63 9.43
N GLY A 23 8.31 1.27 8.27
CA GLY A 23 9.38 1.27 7.27
C GLY A 23 9.45 0.00 6.42
N LEU A 24 8.44 -0.87 6.51
CA LEU A 24 8.36 -2.07 5.67
C LEU A 24 7.85 -1.68 4.28
N ILE A 25 8.57 -2.14 3.26
CA ILE A 25 8.21 -1.99 1.85
C ILE A 25 7.73 -3.35 1.36
N GLY A 26 6.59 -3.38 0.69
CA GLY A 26 6.09 -4.60 0.08
C GLY A 26 5.03 -4.32 -0.96
N ARG A 27 4.62 -5.37 -1.66
CA ARG A 27 3.64 -5.28 -2.74
C ARG A 27 2.26 -5.67 -2.26
N VAL A 28 1.26 -4.87 -2.60
CA VAL A 28 -0.14 -5.16 -2.28
C VAL A 28 -0.62 -6.34 -3.11
N THR A 29 -1.05 -7.40 -2.44
CA THR A 29 -1.65 -8.59 -3.07
C THR A 29 -3.17 -8.55 -3.00
N GLU A 30 -3.72 -7.96 -1.94
CA GLU A 30 -5.15 -7.82 -1.73
C GLU A 30 -5.47 -6.53 -0.97
N VAL A 31 -6.55 -5.85 -1.38
CA VAL A 31 -7.09 -4.67 -0.69
C VAL A 31 -8.48 -5.03 -0.21
N LYS A 32 -8.75 -4.81 1.08
CA LYS A 32 -10.08 -4.82 1.68
C LYS A 32 -10.35 -3.44 2.31
N ASP A 33 -11.57 -3.25 2.81
CA ASP A 33 -12.02 -1.96 3.34
C ASP A 33 -11.17 -1.44 4.53
N ASP A 34 -10.80 -2.33 5.46
CA ASP A 34 -10.04 -1.98 6.68
C ASP A 34 -8.58 -2.49 6.66
N GLU A 35 -8.33 -3.59 5.95
CA GLU A 35 -7.06 -4.31 5.92
C GLU A 35 -6.51 -4.50 4.50
N ILE A 36 -5.19 -4.46 4.37
CA ILE A 36 -4.46 -4.64 3.11
C ILE A 36 -3.47 -5.80 3.31
N SER A 37 -3.49 -6.76 2.40
CA SER A 37 -2.49 -7.83 2.38
C SER A 37 -1.29 -7.40 1.55
N VAL A 38 -0.14 -7.34 2.20
CA VAL A 38 1.14 -6.94 1.61
C VAL A 38 2.09 -8.13 1.62
N GLU A 39 2.67 -8.43 0.47
CA GLU A 39 3.72 -9.43 0.32
C GLU A 39 5.08 -8.74 0.39
N ILE A 40 5.91 -9.15 1.35
CA ILE A 40 7.23 -8.55 1.61
C ILE A 40 8.37 -9.46 1.13
N ALA A 41 8.10 -10.75 0.97
CA ALA A 41 9.03 -11.75 0.48
C ALA A 41 8.25 -12.92 -0.12
N LYS A 42 8.96 -13.80 -0.85
CA LYS A 42 8.37 -14.99 -1.45
C LYS A 42 7.69 -15.84 -0.37
N ASP A 43 6.39 -16.08 -0.53
CA ASP A 43 5.51 -16.79 0.42
C ASP A 43 5.19 -16.08 1.74
N VAL A 44 5.72 -14.87 1.97
CA VAL A 44 5.49 -14.10 3.20
C VAL A 44 4.50 -12.97 2.93
N LYS A 45 3.25 -13.18 3.35
CA LYS A 45 2.16 -12.22 3.29
C LYS A 45 1.78 -11.76 4.68
N ILE A 46 1.70 -10.45 4.87
CA ILE A 46 1.26 -9.81 6.11
C ILE A 46 -0.01 -9.02 5.85
N ARG A 47 -0.88 -8.92 6.85
CA ARG A 47 -2.04 -8.03 6.82
C ARG A 47 -1.75 -6.81 7.65
N VAL A 48 -1.92 -5.65 7.05
CA VAL A 48 -1.73 -4.35 7.70
C VAL A 48 -3.02 -3.56 7.61
N ARG A 49 -3.29 -2.72 8.61
CA ARG A 49 -4.44 -1.81 8.53
C ARG A 49 -4.19 -0.77 7.46
N ARG A 50 -5.25 -0.37 6.76
CA ARG A 50 -5.19 0.69 5.75
C ARG A 50 -4.62 1.99 6.34
N ASP A 51 -4.97 2.32 7.58
CA ASP A 51 -4.45 3.49 8.29
C ASP A 51 -2.95 3.43 8.60
N ALA A 52 -2.34 2.23 8.56
CA ALA A 52 -0.90 2.02 8.79
C ALA A 52 -0.05 2.16 7.51
N ILE A 53 -0.65 2.55 6.39
CA ILE A 53 0.07 2.87 5.15
C ILE A 53 0.57 4.31 5.26
N ALA A 54 1.90 4.49 5.24
CA ALA A 54 2.53 5.80 5.32
C ALA A 54 2.67 6.45 3.94
N SER A 55 3.03 5.65 2.93
CA SER A 55 3.19 6.11 1.54
C SER A 55 2.88 4.99 0.56
N ILE A 56 2.45 5.36 -0.63
CA ILE A 56 2.22 4.45 -1.75
C ILE A 56 3.26 4.79 -2.80
N ASN A 57 4.03 3.80 -3.20
CA ASN A 57 4.99 3.88 -4.26
C ASN A 57 4.35 3.23 -5.50
N SER A 58 3.50 3.99 -6.19
CA SER A 58 2.91 3.56 -7.46
C SER A 58 3.98 3.62 -8.55
N ASN A 59 4.91 2.66 -8.56
CA ASN A 59 5.80 2.51 -9.70
C ASN A 59 5.10 1.70 -10.80
N SER A 60 4.33 2.41 -11.61
CA SER A 60 4.18 2.13 -13.04
C SER A 60 4.44 3.42 -13.83
N PRO A 61 4.97 3.29 -15.05
CA PRO A 61 6.21 3.92 -15.47
C PRO A 61 6.00 5.30 -16.09
N VAL A 62 7.09 6.07 -16.16
CA VAL A 62 7.42 7.08 -17.18
C VAL A 62 6.26 7.48 -18.12
N LYS A 63 5.79 8.74 -18.02
CA LYS A 63 5.42 9.49 -19.22
C LYS A 63 5.54 11.01 -19.01
N GLU A 64 6.60 11.53 -19.64
CA GLU A 64 7.00 12.94 -19.92
C GLU A 64 7.28 13.90 -18.76
#